data_AF-A0A8S3K1L9-F1
#
_entry.id   AF-A0A8S3K1L9-F1
#
_cell.length_a   1.000
_cell.length_b   1.000
_cell.length_c   1.000
_cell.angle_alpha   90.00
_cell.angle_beta   90.00
_cell.angle_gamma   90.00
#
_symmetry.space_group_name_H-M   'P 1'
#
loop_
_entity.id
_entity.type
_entity.pdbx_description
1 polymer ?
#
loop_
_entity_poly.entity_id
_entity_poly.type
_entity_poly.pdbx_seq_one_letter_code
_entity_poly.pdbx_strand_id
1 'polypeptide(L)'
;MEQLDALIRVKIKEKQEACQRVAAEIVAGMIRGSKYWTLEMLDELWSKLTPFLNEACKNLSSEEVLGWCEGFWLIMTDVDPRRMYRVVEFMHSLINTSSTTNTFIETSRWHLVQQL
;
A
#
# COMPACT_ATOMS: atom_id res chain seq x y z
N MET A 1 8.52 -15.89 -3.01
CA MET A 1 8.14 -14.78 -2.12
C MET A 1 9.35 -14.08 -1.50
N GLU A 2 10.39 -14.78 -1.02
CA GLU A 2 11.56 -14.14 -0.40
C GLU A 2 12.33 -13.17 -1.30
N GLN A 3 12.58 -13.53 -2.57
CA GLN A 3 13.28 -12.64 -3.51
C GLN A 3 12.50 -11.35 -3.84
N LEU A 4 11.17 -11.45 -3.85
CA LEU A 4 10.29 -10.31 -4.13
C LEU A 4 10.22 -9.36 -2.92
N ASP A 5 10.15 -9.90 -1.71
CA ASP A 5 10.24 -9.12 -0.46
C ASP A 5 11.58 -8.37 -0.37
N ALA A 6 12.69 -9.02 -0.74
CA ALA A 6 14.01 -8.40 -0.77
C ALA A 6 14.08 -7.22 -1.76
N LEU A 7 13.54 -7.38 -2.98
CA LEU A 7 13.55 -6.34 -4.01
C LEU A 7 12.69 -5.13 -3.60
N ILE A 8 11.53 -5.40 -3.04
CA ILE A 8 10.58 -4.39 -2.57
C ILE A 8 11.17 -3.55 -1.42
N ARG A 9 11.84 -4.19 -0.46
CA ARG A 9 12.53 -3.49 0.64
C ARG A 9 13.69 -2.63 0.18
N VAL A 10 14.44 -3.07 -0.84
CA VAL A 10 15.53 -2.28 -1.42
C VAL A 10 14.98 -1.04 -2.10
N LYS A 11 13.87 -1.18 -2.84
CA LYS A 11 13.27 -0.07 -3.58
C LYS A 11 12.63 1.00 -2.70
N ILE A 12 12.12 0.64 -1.52
CA ILE A 12 11.59 1.65 -0.57
C ILE A 12 12.67 2.48 0.12
N LYS A 13 13.85 1.91 0.35
CA LYS A 13 14.97 2.68 0.90
C LYS A 13 15.50 3.72 -0.10
N GLU A 14 15.22 3.51 -1.38
CA GLU A 14 15.61 4.40 -2.44
C GLU A 14 14.60 5.57 -2.50
N LYS A 15 15.06 6.78 -2.17
CA LYS A 15 14.24 8.02 -2.16
C LYS A 15 13.91 8.55 -3.56
N GLN A 16 14.07 7.72 -4.58
CA GLN A 16 13.78 8.11 -5.94
C GLN A 16 12.30 7.84 -6.21
N GLU A 17 11.56 8.87 -6.61
CA GLU A 17 10.12 8.81 -6.94
C GLU A 17 9.81 7.62 -7.87
N ALA A 18 10.62 7.42 -8.92
CA ALA A 18 10.46 6.32 -9.87
C ALA A 18 10.55 4.94 -9.21
N CYS A 19 11.41 4.76 -8.19
CA CYS A 19 11.54 3.49 -7.47
C CYS A 19 10.33 3.22 -6.58
N GLN A 20 9.78 4.25 -5.93
CA GLN A 20 8.55 4.14 -5.14
C GLN A 20 7.34 3.83 -6.02
N ARG A 21 7.24 4.46 -7.19
CA ARG A 21 6.17 4.19 -8.16
C ARG A 21 6.19 2.73 -8.61
N VAL A 22 7.36 2.21 -8.99
CA VAL A 22 7.51 0.80 -9.37
C VAL A 22 7.15 -0.11 -8.19
N ALA A 23 7.53 0.22 -6.97
CA ALA A 23 7.14 -0.54 -5.79
C ALA A 23 5.61 -0.56 -5.59
N ALA A 24 4.95 0.59 -5.75
CA ALA A 24 3.50 0.71 -5.67
C ALA A 24 2.78 -0.12 -6.76
N GLU A 25 3.28 -0.08 -8.00
CA GLU A 25 2.74 -0.86 -9.12
C GLU A 25 2.88 -2.37 -8.91
N ILE A 26 4.05 -2.83 -8.45
CA ILE A 26 4.29 -4.24 -8.13
C ILE A 26 3.32 -4.71 -7.03
N VAL A 27 3.14 -3.91 -5.98
CA VAL A 27 2.22 -4.20 -4.89
C VAL A 27 0.77 -4.24 -5.36
N ALA A 28 0.36 -3.27 -6.17
CA ALA A 28 -0.97 -3.24 -6.77
C ALA A 28 -1.23 -4.48 -7.63
N GLY A 29 -0.25 -4.88 -8.45
CA GLY A 29 -0.30 -6.11 -9.26
C GLY A 29 -0.43 -7.37 -8.41
N MET A 30 0.31 -7.48 -7.30
CA MET A 30 0.22 -8.63 -6.39
C MET A 30 -1.16 -8.73 -5.73
N ILE A 31 -1.66 -7.64 -5.17
CA ILE A 31 -2.96 -7.63 -4.48
C ILE A 31 -4.07 -7.99 -5.48
N ARG A 32 -4.06 -7.39 -6.67
CA ARG A 32 -5.04 -7.69 -7.71
C ARG A 32 -4.92 -9.12 -8.25
N GLY A 33 -3.70 -9.65 -8.34
CA GLY A 33 -3.41 -11.04 -8.69
C GLY A 33 -3.88 -12.06 -7.63
N SER A 34 -4.05 -11.63 -6.38
CA SER A 34 -4.52 -12.48 -5.28
C SER A 34 -6.03 -12.76 -5.28
N LYS A 35 -6.77 -12.30 -6.30
CA LYS A 35 -8.25 -12.47 -6.42
C LYS A 35 -8.76 -13.91 -6.29
N TYR A 36 -7.95 -14.90 -6.67
CA TYR A 36 -8.32 -16.33 -6.64
C TYR A 36 -7.55 -17.13 -5.58
N TRP A 37 -6.84 -16.45 -4.67
CA TRP A 37 -6.07 -17.13 -3.63
C TRP A 37 -6.97 -17.60 -2.50
N THR A 38 -6.52 -18.64 -1.80
CA THR A 38 -7.16 -19.09 -0.56
C THR A 38 -6.93 -18.04 0.54
N LEU A 39 -7.80 -18.04 1.56
CA LEU A 39 -7.67 -17.12 2.70
C LEU A 39 -6.30 -17.24 3.38
N GLU A 40 -5.77 -18.46 3.51
CA GLU A 40 -4.45 -18.71 4.12
C GLU A 40 -3.32 -18.03 3.34
N MET A 41 -3.34 -18.14 2.00
CA MET A 41 -2.35 -17.48 1.14
C MET A 41 -2.50 -15.96 1.15
N LEU A 42 -3.74 -15.47 1.24
CA LEU A 42 -4.03 -14.05 1.37
C LEU A 42 -3.49 -13.51 2.70
N ASP A 43 -3.73 -14.20 3.81
CA ASP A 43 -3.24 -13.81 5.12
C ASP A 43 -1.70 -13.85 5.19
N GLU A 44 -1.05 -14.84 4.56
CA GLU A 44 0.40 -14.85 4.44
C GLU A 44 0.93 -13.65 3.65
N LEU A 45 0.30 -13.29 2.53
CA LEU A 45 0.65 -12.12 1.73
C LEU A 45 0.53 -10.84 2.56
N TRP A 46 -0.63 -10.63 3.20
CA TRP A 46 -0.90 -9.42 3.97
C TRP A 46 -0.02 -9.32 5.23
N SER A 47 0.36 -10.44 5.85
CA SER A 47 1.30 -10.44 6.98
C SER A 47 2.67 -9.85 6.60
N LYS A 48 3.12 -10.08 5.36
CA LYS A 48 4.38 -9.56 4.81
C LYS A 48 4.22 -8.13 4.29
N LEU A 49 3.06 -7.82 3.69
CA LEU A 49 2.80 -6.54 3.04
C LEU A 49 2.46 -5.41 4.03
N THR A 50 1.76 -5.72 5.13
CA THR A 50 1.34 -4.73 6.15
C THR A 50 2.50 -3.94 6.77
N PRO A 51 3.60 -4.55 7.25
CA PRO A 51 4.72 -3.78 7.80
C PRO A 51 5.39 -2.92 6.72
N PHE A 52 5.43 -3.42 5.48
CA PHE A 52 6.00 -2.73 4.34
C PHE A 52 5.19 -1.48 3.97
N LEU A 53 3.87 -1.60 3.83
CA LEU A 53 3.01 -0.45 3.54
C LEU A 53 3.04 0.57 4.68
N ASN A 54 3.13 0.13 5.93
CA ASN A 54 3.29 1.05 7.06
C ASN A 54 4.60 1.84 7.02
N GLU A 55 5.70 1.24 6.57
CA GLU A 55 6.98 1.94 6.40
C GLU A 55 6.92 2.93 5.22
N ALA A 56 6.31 2.53 4.10
CA ALA A 56 6.02 3.40 2.96
C ALA A 56 5.18 4.62 3.40
N CYS A 57 4.09 4.35 4.13
CA CYS A 57 3.15 5.35 4.66
C CYS A 57 3.77 6.35 5.64
N LYS A 58 4.89 6.01 6.29
CA LYS A 58 5.61 6.90 7.20
C LYS A 58 6.62 7.81 6.49
N ASN A 59 7.16 7.37 5.36
CA ASN A 59 8.25 8.04 4.67
C ASN A 59 7.80 8.81 3.42
N LEU A 60 6.50 8.96 3.16
CA LEU A 60 6.01 9.65 1.98
C LEU A 60 6.44 11.12 1.92
N SER A 61 7.04 11.49 0.80
CA SER A 61 7.15 12.86 0.30
C SER A 61 5.98 13.24 -0.61
N SER A 62 5.83 14.53 -0.92
CA SER A 62 4.76 15.04 -1.80
C SER A 62 4.73 14.44 -3.20
N GLU A 63 5.89 14.07 -3.74
CA GLU A 63 6.01 13.48 -5.08
C GLU A 63 5.56 12.02 -5.07
N GLU A 64 5.88 11.28 -4.01
CA GLU A 64 5.60 9.85 -3.88
C GLU A 64 4.12 9.56 -3.57
N VAL A 65 3.40 10.50 -2.93
CA VAL A 65 1.97 10.35 -2.57
C VAL A 65 1.13 10.00 -3.79
N LEU A 66 1.37 10.67 -4.92
CA LEU A 66 0.60 10.46 -6.15
C LEU A 66 0.79 9.03 -6.69
N GLY A 67 2.02 8.51 -6.71
CA GLY A 67 2.29 7.15 -7.18
C GLY A 67 1.61 6.08 -6.33
N TRP A 68 1.58 6.27 -5.00
CA TRP A 68 0.83 5.38 -4.12
C TRP A 68 -0.68 5.51 -4.28
N CYS A 69 -1.21 6.74 -4.44
CA CYS A 69 -2.62 6.97 -4.74
C CYS A 69 -3.06 6.27 -6.03
N GLU A 70 -2.28 6.38 -7.11
CA GLU A 70 -2.54 5.66 -8.38
C GLU A 70 -2.51 4.14 -8.18
N GLY A 71 -1.56 3.63 -7.40
CA GLY A 71 -1.47 2.20 -7.07
C GLY A 71 -2.69 1.70 -6.30
N PHE A 72 -3.18 2.43 -5.30
CA PHE A 72 -4.38 2.07 -4.56
C PHE A 72 -5.66 2.18 -5.40
N TRP A 73 -5.75 3.22 -6.23
CA TRP A 73 -6.84 3.35 -7.19
C TRP A 73 -6.89 2.14 -8.14
N LEU A 74 -5.74 1.69 -8.64
CA LEU A 74 -5.64 0.51 -9.49
C LEU A 74 -6.06 -0.79 -8.79
N ILE A 75 -5.79 -0.93 -7.49
CA ILE A 75 -6.22 -2.09 -6.69
C ILE A 75 -7.75 -2.16 -6.59
N MET A 76 -8.39 -1.00 -6.41
CA MET A 76 -9.83 -0.90 -6.18
C MET A 76 -10.66 -0.84 -7.47
N THR A 77 -10.04 -0.50 -8.60
CA THR A 77 -10.71 -0.43 -9.91
C THR A 77 -11.16 -1.81 -10.38
N ASP A 78 -12.43 -1.93 -10.77
CA ASP A 78 -13.08 -3.16 -11.27
C ASP A 78 -13.05 -4.36 -10.32
N VAL A 79 -12.96 -4.11 -9.00
CA VAL A 79 -12.96 -5.16 -7.97
C VAL A 79 -14.08 -4.93 -6.95
N ASP A 80 -14.73 -6.01 -6.52
CA ASP A 80 -15.70 -5.96 -5.40
C ASP A 80 -14.95 -5.62 -4.08
N PRO A 81 -15.28 -4.50 -3.41
CA PRO A 81 -14.62 -4.09 -2.17
C PRO A 81 -14.68 -5.15 -1.06
N ARG A 82 -15.71 -6.01 -1.06
CA ARG A 82 -15.86 -7.10 -0.07
C ARG A 82 -14.75 -8.13 -0.20
N ARG A 83 -14.26 -8.35 -1.42
CA ARG A 83 -13.13 -9.27 -1.67
C ARG A 83 -11.79 -8.66 -1.32
N MET A 84 -11.72 -7.33 -1.30
CA MET A 84 -10.53 -6.55 -0.93
C MET A 84 -10.63 -5.99 0.49
N TYR A 85 -11.37 -6.65 1.38
CA TYR A 85 -11.60 -6.19 2.75
C TYR A 85 -10.30 -5.93 3.52
N ARG A 86 -9.21 -6.68 3.25
CA ARG A 86 -7.89 -6.45 3.83
C ARG A 86 -7.29 -5.08 3.47
N VAL A 87 -7.53 -4.60 2.24
CA VAL A 87 -7.14 -3.25 1.81
C VAL A 87 -7.92 -2.21 2.61
N VAL A 88 -9.23 -2.42 2.77
CA VAL A 88 -10.12 -1.54 3.53
C VAL A 88 -9.74 -1.49 5.01
N GLU A 89 -9.48 -2.65 5.62
CA GLU A 89 -8.97 -2.77 7.01
C GLU A 89 -7.64 -2.02 7.18
N PHE A 90 -6.72 -2.19 6.22
CA PHE A 90 -5.45 -1.48 6.23
C PHE A 90 -5.64 0.05 6.16
N MET A 91 -6.48 0.55 5.24
CA MET A 91 -6.79 1.97 5.13
C MET A 91 -7.41 2.54 6.42
N HIS A 92 -8.35 1.81 7.05
CA HIS A 92 -8.88 2.20 8.35
C HIS A 92 -7.81 2.24 9.44
N SER A 93 -6.88 1.29 9.46
CA SER A 93 -5.76 1.28 10.41
C SER A 93 -4.83 2.49 10.23
N LEU A 94 -4.62 2.94 8.99
CA LEU A 94 -3.80 4.11 8.69
C LEU A 94 -4.40 5.41 9.24
N ILE A 95 -5.72 5.60 9.09
CA ILE A 95 -6.42 6.80 9.60
C ILE A 95 -6.42 6.82 11.13
N ASN A 96 -6.66 5.67 11.75
CA ASN A 96 -6.77 5.57 13.21
C ASN A 96 -5.42 5.66 13.95
N THR A 97 -4.30 5.76 13.23
CA THR A 97 -2.98 5.94 13.81
C THR A 97 -2.80 7.39 14.29
N SER A 98 -3.24 7.65 15.52
CA SER A 98 -3.45 8.95 16.17
C SER A 98 -2.20 9.67 16.71
N SER A 99 -1.03 9.53 16.07
CA SER A 99 0.23 10.03 16.64
C SER A 99 1.23 10.61 15.63
N THR A 100 0.76 11.29 14.58
CA THR A 100 1.70 11.93 13.64
C THR A 100 1.73 13.45 13.90
N THR A 101 2.84 13.97 14.43
CA THR A 101 3.04 15.42 14.62
C THR A 101 3.02 16.21 13.30
N ASN A 102 3.08 15.52 12.15
CA ASN A 102 3.16 16.12 10.83
C ASN A 102 1.81 16.08 10.10
N THR A 103 1.17 17.24 9.97
CA THR A 103 -0.10 17.45 9.26
C THR A 103 -0.07 16.98 7.81
N PHE A 104 1.08 17.08 7.12
CA PHE A 104 1.20 16.64 5.73
C PHE A 104 0.96 15.13 5.59
N ILE A 105 1.52 14.34 6.50
CA ILE A 105 1.35 12.87 6.48
C ILE A 105 -0.11 12.52 6.78
N GLU A 106 -0.77 13.24 7.68
CA GLU A 106 -2.19 13.05 7.97
C GLU A 106 -3.06 13.36 6.75
N THR A 107 -2.85 14.50 6.08
CA THR A 107 -3.57 14.85 4.84
C THR A 107 -3.31 13.83 3.73
N SER A 108 -2.08 13.34 3.61
CA SER A 108 -1.72 12.32 2.61
C SER A 108 -2.46 11.00 2.86
N ARG A 109 -2.60 10.57 4.12
CA ARG A 109 -3.41 9.39 4.48
C ARG A 109 -4.88 9.58 4.15
N TRP A 110 -5.45 10.75 4.46
CA TRP A 110 -6.81 11.08 4.06
C TRP A 110 -7.00 11.07 2.54
N HIS A 111 -6.00 11.56 1.79
CA HIS A 111 -6.04 11.55 0.34
C HIS A 111 -5.99 10.14 -0.26
N LEU A 112 -5.23 9.21 0.35
CA LEU A 112 -5.23 7.80 -0.04
C LEU A 112 -6.60 7.15 0.17
N VAL A 113 -7.27 7.48 1.28
CA VAL A 113 -8.61 6.94 1.61
C VAL A 113 -9.69 7.48 0.68
N GLN A 114 -9.55 8.72 0.22
CA GLN A 114 -10.47 9.32 -0.75
C GLN A 114 -10.54 8.55 -2.08
N GLN A 115 -9.54 7.71 -2.40
CA GLN A 115 -9.52 6.93 -3.63
C GLN A 115 -10.36 5.64 -3.57
N LEU A 116 -11.00 5.35 -2.43
CA LEU A 116 -11.99 4.27 -2.27
C LEU A 116 -13.36 4.68 -2.85
#